data_AF-A0A537H4V1-F1
#
_entry.id   AF-A0A537H4V1-F1
#
_cell.length_a   1.000
_cell.length_b   1.000
_cell.length_c   1.000
_cell.angle_alpha   90.00
_cell.angle_beta   90.00
_cell.angle_gamma   90.00
#
_symmetry.space_group_name_H-M   'P 1'
#
loop_
_entity.id
_entity.type
_entity.pdbx_description
1 polymer ?
#
loop_
_entity_poly.entity_id
_entity_poly.type
_entity_poly.pdbx_seq_one_letter_code
_entity_poly.pdbx_strand_id
1 'polypeptide(L)'
;MKMDALVIGIDSASPYLIQKWIDKLPNIRSFYEVGSHGILKSIVPPESVPAWQCFATGMNPAKIGVYGFLYIGRDRKLKSGRTTPELGWFWDICSKQGMKVGIFNLPGTYPPYPVNGFMVSGFPVPHGKTWTYPEALMKRIDSAVGGYEIDVPLSKPSDMKGGEEAHLDQVQRLHDKCLQTAKLLIEWYDPGIFAMTFQGLDLVQHDLWQYMDRPDSPYSNALRDWYINIDNAVGELRVS
;
A
#
# COMPACT_ATOMS: atom_id res chain seq x y z
N MET A 1 11.79 4.69 -20.44
CA MET A 1 10.70 4.91 -19.48
C MET A 1 10.50 6.41 -19.33
N LYS A 2 9.28 6.91 -19.50
CA LYS A 2 8.97 8.34 -19.30
C LYS A 2 7.88 8.47 -18.23
N MET A 3 8.22 8.01 -17.03
CA MET A 3 7.37 8.20 -15.85
C MET A 3 7.60 9.59 -15.29
N ASP A 4 6.55 10.41 -15.21
CA ASP A 4 6.59 11.77 -14.68
C ASP A 4 6.52 11.77 -13.14
N ALA A 5 5.80 10.82 -12.55
CA ALA A 5 5.71 10.69 -11.10
C ALA A 5 5.56 9.23 -10.62
N LEU A 6 6.34 8.89 -9.60
CA LEU A 6 6.23 7.65 -8.82
C LEU A 6 5.79 8.00 -7.39
N VAL A 7 4.66 7.48 -6.96
CA VAL A 7 4.12 7.64 -5.61
C VAL A 7 4.22 6.29 -4.90
N ILE A 8 5.03 6.22 -3.85
CA ILE A 8 5.16 5.04 -3.00
C ILE A 8 4.63 5.38 -1.62
N GLY A 9 3.54 4.74 -1.25
CA GLY A 9 3.03 4.72 0.11
C GLY A 9 3.64 3.56 0.91
N ILE A 10 3.93 3.80 2.18
CA ILE A 10 4.34 2.76 3.13
C ILE A 10 3.34 2.84 4.28
N ASP A 11 2.46 1.86 4.37
CA ASP A 11 1.39 1.85 5.37
C ASP A 11 1.99 1.75 6.79
N SER A 12 1.43 2.54 7.71
CA SER A 12 1.89 2.70 9.09
C SER A 12 3.36 3.09 9.31
N ALA A 13 4.05 3.63 8.29
CA ALA A 13 5.41 4.13 8.45
C ALA A 13 5.45 5.36 9.36
N SER A 14 6.02 5.21 10.55
CA SER A 14 6.13 6.28 11.54
C SER A 14 7.29 7.21 11.20
N PRO A 15 7.08 8.54 11.07
CA PRO A 15 8.17 9.48 10.81
C PRO A 15 9.23 9.45 11.93
N TYR A 16 8.82 9.16 13.17
CA TYR A 16 9.74 9.03 14.31
C TYR A 16 10.66 7.81 14.17
N LEU A 17 10.14 6.68 13.69
CA LEU A 17 10.95 5.47 13.49
C LEU A 17 11.85 5.60 12.26
N ILE A 18 11.36 6.21 11.18
CA ILE A 18 12.19 6.57 10.03
C ILE A 18 13.38 7.42 10.49
N GLN A 19 13.12 8.47 11.28
CA GLN A 19 14.19 9.33 11.76
C GLN A 19 15.12 8.63 12.75
N LYS A 20 14.60 7.77 13.64
CA LYS A 20 15.39 6.95 14.56
C LYS A 20 16.38 6.04 13.83
N TRP A 21 16.03 5.55 12.65
CA TRP A 21 16.84 4.59 11.88
C TRP A 21 17.39 5.15 10.58
N ILE A 22 17.35 6.46 10.36
CA ILE A 22 17.69 7.08 9.08
C ILE A 22 19.12 6.76 8.59
N ASP A 23 20.06 6.44 9.48
CA ASP A 23 21.42 5.95 9.15
C ASP A 23 21.45 4.58 8.50
N LYS A 24 20.38 3.80 8.62
CA LYS A 24 20.23 2.46 8.06
C LYS A 24 19.27 2.43 6.86
N LEU A 25 18.73 3.58 6.46
CA LEU A 25 17.72 3.73 5.40
C LEU A 25 18.29 4.60 4.27
N PRO A 26 19.32 4.15 3.54
CA PRO A 26 20.02 5.00 2.56
C PRO A 26 19.12 5.52 1.44
N ASN A 27 18.12 4.75 0.99
CA ASN A 27 17.22 5.18 -0.08
C ASN A 27 16.28 6.28 0.40
N ILE A 28 15.66 6.10 1.56
CA ILE A 28 14.77 7.08 2.19
C ILE A 28 15.56 8.32 2.61
N ARG A 29 16.75 8.16 3.21
CA ARG A 29 17.68 9.25 3.55
C ARG A 29 17.94 10.14 2.36
N SER A 30 18.17 9.57 1.19
CA SER A 30 18.46 10.38 0.01
C SER A 30 17.33 11.37 -0.31
N PHE A 31 16.06 11.03 -0.06
CA PHE A 31 14.94 11.97 -0.24
C PHE A 31 14.92 13.10 0.78
N TYR A 32 15.40 12.85 2.00
CA TYR A 32 15.57 13.90 3.01
C TYR A 32 16.67 14.89 2.61
N GLU A 33 17.72 14.40 1.95
CA GLU A 33 18.88 15.22 1.58
C GLU A 33 18.63 16.06 0.31
N VAL A 34 17.95 15.52 -0.70
CA VAL A 34 17.75 16.21 -1.99
C VAL A 34 16.34 16.74 -2.22
N GLY A 35 15.38 16.29 -1.42
CA GLY A 35 13.96 16.57 -1.60
C GLY A 35 13.36 17.49 -0.54
N SER A 36 12.03 17.63 -0.60
CA SER A 36 11.25 18.27 0.46
C SER A 36 10.64 17.21 1.35
N HIS A 37 10.73 17.38 2.66
CA HIS A 37 10.17 16.45 3.64
C HIS A 37 9.46 17.20 4.78
N GLY A 38 8.50 16.54 5.41
CA GLY A 38 7.75 17.10 6.52
C GLY A 38 6.82 16.07 7.15
N ILE A 39 6.44 16.30 8.41
CA ILE A 39 5.48 15.44 9.11
C ILE A 39 4.07 15.87 8.69
N LEU A 40 3.35 14.95 8.03
CA LEU A 40 1.96 15.14 7.67
C LEU A 40 1.04 14.66 8.79
N LYS A 41 -0.05 15.39 9.03
CA LYS A 41 -1.12 14.94 9.93
C LYS A 41 -2.00 13.93 9.18
N SER A 42 -2.22 12.77 9.78
CA SER A 42 -3.22 11.82 9.31
C SER A 42 -4.64 12.32 9.61
N ILE A 43 -5.62 11.56 9.18
CA ILE A 43 -7.04 11.76 9.48
C ILE A 43 -7.40 11.26 10.90
N VAL A 44 -8.62 11.58 11.34
CA VAL A 44 -9.17 11.09 12.62
C VAL A 44 -10.47 10.32 12.33
N PRO A 45 -10.58 9.03 12.70
CA PRO A 45 -9.50 8.17 13.22
C PRO A 45 -8.47 7.80 12.14
N PRO A 46 -7.21 7.47 12.51
CA PRO A 46 -6.12 7.17 11.57
C PRO A 46 -6.21 5.73 11.03
N GLU A 47 -7.28 5.43 10.31
CA GLU A 47 -7.52 4.13 9.67
C GLU A 47 -6.99 4.13 8.23
N SER A 48 -6.31 3.07 7.80
CA SER A 48 -5.60 3.04 6.50
C SER A 48 -6.52 3.31 5.30
N VAL A 49 -7.66 2.62 5.19
CA VAL A 49 -8.59 2.78 4.06
C VAL A 49 -9.04 4.24 3.88
N PRO A 50 -9.67 4.90 4.88
CA PRO A 50 -10.06 6.29 4.71
C PRO A 50 -8.87 7.24 4.60
N ALA A 51 -7.70 6.94 5.19
CA ALA A 51 -6.51 7.78 5.06
C ALA A 51 -6.01 7.83 3.62
N TRP A 52 -5.88 6.67 2.96
CA TRP A 52 -5.45 6.58 1.57
C TRP A 52 -6.47 7.17 0.58
N GLN A 53 -7.77 7.10 0.90
CA GLN A 53 -8.80 7.79 0.12
C GLN A 53 -8.77 9.31 0.30
N CYS A 54 -8.51 9.80 1.51
CA CYS A 54 -8.31 11.23 1.75
C CYS A 54 -7.07 11.74 1.01
N PHE A 55 -5.98 10.97 1.01
CA PHE A 55 -4.80 11.22 0.18
C PHE A 55 -5.16 11.32 -1.31
N ALA A 56 -5.91 10.34 -1.83
CA ALA A 56 -6.27 10.28 -3.25
C ALA A 56 -7.20 11.42 -3.72
N THR A 57 -8.07 11.90 -2.83
CA THR A 57 -9.12 12.90 -3.13
C THR A 57 -8.73 14.33 -2.74
N GLY A 58 -7.79 14.50 -1.81
CA GLY A 58 -7.55 15.79 -1.14
C GLY A 58 -8.72 16.24 -0.24
N MET A 59 -9.62 15.32 0.13
CA MET A 59 -10.80 15.60 0.95
C MET A 59 -10.67 14.97 2.34
N ASN A 60 -11.40 15.49 3.33
CA ASN A 60 -11.44 14.90 4.68
C ASN A 60 -12.45 13.73 4.77
N PRO A 61 -12.38 12.87 5.81
CA PRO A 61 -13.25 11.70 5.98
C PRO A 61 -14.75 12.03 5.87
N ALA A 62 -15.18 13.16 6.44
CA ALA A 62 -16.58 13.57 6.43
C ALA A 62 -17.09 13.94 5.03
N LYS A 63 -16.22 14.49 4.18
CA LYS A 63 -16.55 14.82 2.78
C LYS A 63 -16.52 13.59 1.87
N ILE A 64 -15.63 12.63 2.14
CA ILE A 64 -15.62 11.36 1.40
C ILE A 64 -16.73 10.39 1.85
N GLY A 65 -17.23 10.58 3.08
CA GLY A 65 -18.30 9.77 3.66
C GLY A 65 -17.85 8.37 4.10
N VAL A 66 -16.54 8.15 4.26
CA VAL A 66 -15.94 6.85 4.62
C VAL A 66 -15.33 6.94 6.01
N TYR A 67 -15.69 6.01 6.88
CA TYR A 67 -15.24 5.88 8.26
C TYR A 67 -14.86 4.41 8.52
N GLY A 68 -13.59 4.06 8.30
CA GLY A 68 -13.11 2.68 8.34
C GLY A 68 -13.69 1.83 7.20
N PHE A 69 -14.32 0.70 7.52
CA PHE A 69 -14.96 -0.21 6.54
C PHE A 69 -16.43 0.14 6.22
N LEU A 70 -16.95 1.20 6.83
CA LEU A 70 -18.33 1.66 6.68
C LEU A 70 -18.34 2.98 5.91
N TYR A 71 -19.29 3.14 5.00
CA TYR A 71 -19.54 4.42 4.34
C TYR A 71 -20.99 4.86 4.48
N ILE A 72 -21.22 6.17 4.58
CA ILE A 72 -22.53 6.79 4.61
C ILE A 72 -22.80 7.34 3.21
N GLY A 73 -23.71 6.70 2.47
CA GLY A 73 -24.11 7.20 1.15
C GLY A 73 -24.79 8.58 1.24
N ARG A 74 -24.92 9.26 0.10
CA ARG A 74 -25.71 10.52 0.02
C ARG A 74 -27.18 10.33 0.44
N ASP A 75 -27.66 9.09 0.42
CA ASP A 75 -28.96 8.64 0.95
C ASP A 75 -28.99 8.50 2.48
N ARG A 76 -27.90 8.88 3.17
CA ARG A 76 -27.71 8.80 4.64
C ARG A 76 -27.81 7.37 5.19
N LYS A 77 -27.60 6.35 4.34
CA LYS A 77 -27.57 4.94 4.74
C LYS A 77 -26.14 4.48 4.96
N LEU A 78 -25.95 3.68 6.01
CA LEU A 78 -24.71 2.95 6.27
C LEU A 78 -24.60 1.81 5.27
N LYS A 79 -23.46 1.72 4.59
CA LYS A 79 -23.16 0.71 3.59
C LYS A 79 -21.76 0.17 3.85
N SER A 80 -21.53 -1.09 3.49
CA SER A 80 -20.23 -1.77 3.57
C SER A 80 -19.77 -2.17 2.16
N GLY A 81 -18.46 -2.27 1.95
CA GLY A 81 -17.90 -2.94 0.77
C GLY A 81 -17.87 -2.14 -0.54
N ARG A 82 -18.04 -0.82 -0.52
CA ARG A 82 -17.79 0.02 -1.71
C ARG A 82 -17.06 1.30 -1.31
N THR A 83 -15.78 1.34 -1.61
CA THR A 83 -14.96 2.53 -1.47
C THR A 83 -15.07 3.36 -2.76
N THR A 84 -15.50 4.61 -2.62
CA THR A 84 -16.31 5.34 -3.61
C THR A 84 -15.50 5.96 -4.77
N PRO A 85 -15.80 5.63 -6.04
CA PRO A 85 -15.27 6.30 -7.24
C PRO A 85 -15.85 7.69 -7.52
N GLU A 86 -16.89 8.10 -6.78
CA GLU A 86 -17.73 9.24 -7.15
C GLU A 86 -17.09 10.62 -6.89
N LEU A 87 -15.93 10.66 -6.24
CA LEU A 87 -15.30 11.91 -5.79
C LEU A 87 -14.13 12.37 -6.65
N GLY A 88 -13.70 11.56 -7.62
CA GLY A 88 -12.62 11.87 -8.53
C GLY A 88 -11.27 11.87 -7.81
N TRP A 89 -10.50 10.81 -7.99
CA TRP A 89 -9.15 10.71 -7.46
C TRP A 89 -8.17 11.46 -8.37
N PHE A 90 -7.00 11.86 -7.85
CA PHE A 90 -6.05 12.65 -8.65
C PHE A 90 -5.70 11.94 -9.97
N TRP A 91 -5.61 10.61 -9.96
CA TRP A 91 -5.37 9.83 -11.17
C TRP A 91 -6.56 9.78 -12.13
N ASP A 92 -7.80 9.98 -11.67
CA ASP A 92 -8.94 10.11 -12.58
C ASP A 92 -8.83 11.40 -13.39
N ILE A 93 -8.34 12.47 -12.77
CA ILE A 93 -8.08 13.74 -13.43
C ILE A 93 -6.99 13.54 -14.49
N CYS A 94 -5.86 12.94 -14.11
CA CYS A 94 -4.75 12.63 -15.04
C CYS A 94 -5.21 11.73 -16.19
N SER A 95 -5.95 10.66 -15.89
CA SER A 95 -6.52 9.73 -16.87
C SER A 95 -7.44 10.44 -17.87
N LYS A 96 -8.31 11.34 -17.41
CA LYS A 96 -9.21 12.13 -18.28
C LYS A 96 -8.46 13.10 -19.18
N GLN A 97 -7.27 13.54 -18.77
CA GLN A 97 -6.37 14.38 -19.56
C GLN A 97 -5.46 13.56 -20.50
N GLY A 98 -5.67 12.23 -20.59
CA GLY A 98 -4.92 11.36 -21.50
C GLY A 98 -3.58 10.87 -20.95
N MET A 99 -3.24 11.15 -19.68
CA MET A 99 -2.04 10.56 -19.06
C MET A 99 -2.28 9.09 -18.76
N LYS A 100 -1.26 8.26 -19.02
CA LYS A 100 -1.32 6.84 -18.65
C LYS A 100 -1.05 6.69 -17.15
N VAL A 101 -1.98 6.10 -16.40
CA VAL A 101 -1.91 5.93 -14.95
C VAL A 101 -1.86 4.45 -14.57
N GLY A 102 -1.06 4.12 -13.56
CA GLY A 102 -1.00 2.80 -12.94
C GLY A 102 -1.24 2.89 -11.45
N ILE A 103 -2.31 2.26 -10.97
CA ILE A 103 -2.69 2.27 -9.55
C ILE A 103 -2.51 0.85 -9.04
N PHE A 104 -1.73 0.66 -7.98
CA PHE A 104 -1.41 -0.66 -7.46
C PHE A 104 -1.50 -0.75 -5.95
N ASN A 105 -2.36 -1.64 -5.45
CA ASN A 105 -2.41 -2.05 -4.05
C ASN A 105 -2.81 -0.95 -3.05
N LEU A 106 -3.29 0.20 -3.53
CA LEU A 106 -3.71 1.30 -2.67
C LEU A 106 -5.02 0.95 -1.93
N PRO A 107 -5.08 1.06 -0.59
CA PRO A 107 -6.25 0.63 0.17
C PRO A 107 -7.54 1.35 -0.20
N GLY A 108 -8.65 0.61 -0.21
CA GLY A 108 -9.95 1.13 -0.57
C GLY A 108 -10.14 1.39 -2.06
N THR A 109 -9.44 0.68 -2.94
CA THR A 109 -9.60 0.84 -4.40
C THR A 109 -10.50 -0.22 -5.04
N TYR A 110 -11.10 -1.11 -4.24
CA TYR A 110 -12.10 -2.08 -4.72
C TYR A 110 -13.52 -1.47 -4.81
N PRO A 111 -14.31 -1.79 -5.85
CA PRO A 111 -13.93 -2.57 -7.03
C PRO A 111 -13.05 -1.76 -7.99
N PRO A 112 -12.15 -2.44 -8.75
CA PRO A 112 -11.36 -1.76 -9.76
C PRO A 112 -12.27 -1.18 -10.83
N TYR A 113 -11.89 -0.06 -11.43
CA TYR A 113 -12.68 0.61 -12.46
C TYR A 113 -11.79 1.11 -13.61
N PRO A 114 -12.39 1.45 -14.77
CA PRO A 114 -11.63 1.87 -15.94
C PRO A 114 -10.82 3.16 -15.72
N VAL A 115 -9.53 3.11 -16.08
CA VAL A 115 -8.61 4.24 -16.17
C VAL A 115 -7.79 4.12 -17.46
N ASN A 116 -7.16 5.20 -17.91
CA ASN A 116 -6.22 5.17 -19.02
C ASN A 116 -4.92 4.50 -18.56
N GLY A 117 -4.87 3.17 -18.57
CA GLY A 117 -3.76 2.38 -18.04
C GLY A 117 -4.29 1.16 -17.29
N PHE A 118 -3.93 1.03 -16.01
CA PHE A 118 -4.38 -0.10 -15.20
C PHE A 118 -4.68 0.29 -13.76
N MET A 119 -5.49 -0.54 -13.12
CA MET A 119 -5.76 -0.51 -11.69
C MET A 119 -5.68 -1.93 -11.14
N VAL A 120 -4.92 -2.10 -10.08
CA VAL A 120 -4.87 -3.31 -9.26
C VAL A 120 -5.27 -2.87 -7.87
N SER A 121 -6.40 -3.39 -7.39
CA SER A 121 -6.99 -2.93 -6.13
C SER A 121 -6.03 -3.17 -4.96
N GLY A 122 -6.22 -2.43 -3.87
CA GLY A 122 -5.69 -2.75 -2.55
C GLY A 122 -6.82 -3.19 -1.63
N PHE A 123 -6.47 -3.70 -0.45
CA PHE A 123 -7.42 -4.19 0.53
C PHE A 123 -8.47 -3.12 0.91
N PRO A 124 -9.69 -3.52 1.32
CA PRO A 124 -10.19 -4.89 1.33
C PRO A 124 -10.70 -5.33 -0.05
N VAL A 125 -10.45 -6.59 -0.41
CA VAL A 125 -10.93 -7.20 -1.65
C VAL A 125 -11.74 -8.46 -1.31
N PRO A 126 -13.04 -8.51 -1.67
CA PRO A 126 -13.84 -9.70 -1.41
C PRO A 126 -13.31 -10.94 -2.12
N HIS A 127 -13.31 -12.08 -1.43
CA HIS A 127 -12.81 -13.35 -1.95
C HIS A 127 -13.46 -13.75 -3.28
N GLY A 128 -12.65 -14.23 -4.23
CA GLY A 128 -13.10 -14.72 -5.53
C GLY A 128 -13.66 -13.66 -6.48
N LYS A 129 -13.39 -12.36 -6.21
CA LYS A 129 -13.77 -11.25 -7.09
C LYS A 129 -12.60 -10.76 -7.93
N THR A 130 -12.91 -10.25 -9.12
CA THR A 130 -11.93 -9.56 -9.98
C THR A 130 -11.44 -8.30 -9.32
N TRP A 131 -10.12 -8.18 -9.17
CA TRP A 131 -9.46 -7.08 -8.47
C TRP A 131 -8.57 -6.22 -9.37
N THR A 132 -8.57 -6.47 -10.68
CA THR A 132 -7.88 -5.64 -11.67
C THR A 132 -8.80 -4.98 -12.69
N TYR A 133 -8.36 -3.84 -13.20
CA TYR A 133 -8.72 -3.31 -14.50
C TYR A 133 -7.44 -3.16 -15.36
N PRO A 134 -7.42 -3.64 -16.61
CA PRO A 134 -8.44 -4.51 -17.21
C PRO A 134 -8.52 -5.87 -16.49
N GLU A 135 -9.65 -6.57 -16.59
CA GLU A 135 -9.87 -7.85 -15.90
C GLU A 135 -8.84 -8.93 -16.29
N ALA A 136 -8.38 -8.93 -17.54
CA ALA A 136 -7.35 -9.85 -18.02
C ALA A 136 -6.00 -9.72 -17.29
N LEU A 137 -5.74 -8.57 -16.65
CA LEU A 137 -4.51 -8.32 -15.92
C LEU A 137 -4.37 -9.24 -14.70
N MET A 138 -5.47 -9.60 -14.04
CA MET A 138 -5.48 -10.50 -12.88
C MET A 138 -4.74 -11.81 -13.16
N LYS A 139 -5.15 -12.52 -14.23
CA LYS A 139 -4.51 -13.78 -14.65
C LYS A 139 -3.05 -13.60 -15.04
N ARG A 140 -2.71 -12.47 -15.66
CA ARG A 140 -1.34 -12.17 -16.07
C ARG A 140 -0.43 -11.99 -14.86
N ILE A 141 -0.88 -11.24 -13.86
CA ILE A 141 -0.15 -11.07 -12.59
C ILE A 141 -0.01 -12.42 -11.89
N ASP A 142 -1.11 -13.16 -11.70
CA ASP A 142 -1.07 -14.47 -11.04
C ASP A 142 -0.06 -15.43 -11.68
N SER A 143 -0.04 -15.47 -13.02
CA SER A 143 0.89 -16.34 -13.75
C SER A 143 2.35 -15.90 -13.57
N ALA A 144 2.60 -14.60 -13.42
CA ALA A 144 3.95 -14.06 -13.34
C ALA A 144 4.59 -14.18 -11.95
N VAL A 145 3.79 -14.17 -10.87
CA VAL A 145 4.28 -14.19 -9.48
C VAL A 145 3.83 -15.41 -8.68
N GLY A 146 3.28 -16.43 -9.34
CA GLY A 146 2.84 -17.67 -8.68
C GLY A 146 1.63 -17.48 -7.78
N GLY A 147 0.62 -16.77 -8.28
CA GLY A 147 -0.60 -16.38 -7.57
C GLY A 147 -0.37 -15.14 -6.71
N TYR A 148 -0.94 -14.00 -7.10
CA TYR A 148 -0.83 -12.77 -6.32
C TYR A 148 -1.81 -12.76 -5.16
N GLU A 149 -1.35 -12.21 -4.06
CA GLU A 149 -2.00 -12.29 -2.76
C GLU A 149 -2.37 -10.88 -2.29
N ILE A 150 -3.46 -10.38 -2.86
CA ILE A 150 -3.92 -9.01 -2.69
C ILE A 150 -4.46 -8.69 -1.29
N ASP A 151 -5.16 -9.64 -0.68
CA ASP A 151 -5.83 -9.49 0.60
C ASP A 151 -5.79 -10.86 1.29
N VAL A 152 -4.72 -11.08 2.05
CA VAL A 152 -4.55 -12.29 2.84
C VAL A 152 -4.83 -11.92 4.30
N PRO A 153 -5.91 -12.45 4.90
CA PRO A 153 -6.08 -12.33 6.33
C PRO A 153 -4.94 -13.09 7.00
N LEU A 154 -3.95 -12.35 7.51
CA LEU A 154 -2.88 -12.95 8.29
C LEU A 154 -3.46 -13.45 9.61
N SER A 155 -3.19 -14.71 9.91
CA SER A 155 -3.39 -15.22 11.26
C SER A 155 -2.43 -14.49 12.21
N LYS A 156 -2.89 -14.23 13.43
CA LYS A 156 -2.00 -13.73 14.47
C LYS A 156 -0.88 -14.75 14.71
N PRO A 157 0.33 -14.30 15.07
CA PRO A 157 1.41 -15.22 15.43
C PRO A 157 0.98 -16.29 16.44
N SER A 158 0.15 -15.93 17.43
CA SER A 158 -0.38 -16.86 18.44
C SER A 158 -1.16 -18.05 17.89
N ASP A 159 -1.73 -17.89 16.69
CA ASP A 159 -2.58 -18.89 16.04
C ASP A 159 -1.80 -19.67 14.95
N MET A 160 -0.54 -19.32 14.71
CA MET A 160 0.32 -19.91 13.69
C MET A 160 1.25 -20.96 14.28
N LYS A 161 1.31 -22.14 13.64
CA LYS A 161 2.37 -23.10 13.91
C LYS A 161 3.71 -22.50 13.44
N GLY A 162 4.57 -22.15 14.38
CA GLY A 162 5.81 -21.41 14.13
C GLY A 162 5.81 -19.96 14.63
N GLY A 163 4.70 -19.49 15.23
CA GLY A 163 4.66 -18.22 15.94
C GLY A 163 5.02 -17.01 15.08
N GLU A 164 5.79 -16.10 15.65
CA GLU A 164 6.25 -14.86 15.01
C GLU A 164 7.14 -15.13 13.79
N GLU A 165 7.95 -16.18 13.79
CA GLU A 165 8.81 -16.54 12.66
C GLU A 165 7.97 -16.89 11.43
N ALA A 166 6.98 -17.77 11.59
CA ALA A 166 6.07 -18.12 10.50
C ALA A 166 5.24 -16.93 10.00
N HIS A 167 4.87 -16.02 10.91
CA HIS A 167 4.19 -14.78 10.54
C HIS A 167 5.12 -13.87 9.70
N LEU A 168 6.36 -13.64 10.14
CA LEU A 168 7.34 -12.84 9.41
C LEU A 168 7.63 -13.40 8.01
N ASP A 169 7.76 -14.72 7.87
CA ASP A 169 7.92 -15.39 6.58
C ASP A 169 6.72 -15.15 5.65
N GLN A 170 5.51 -15.20 6.21
CA GLN A 170 4.30 -14.93 5.45
C GLN A 170 4.25 -13.47 4.97
N VAL A 171 4.58 -12.51 5.83
CA VAL A 171 4.64 -11.08 5.46
C VAL A 171 5.74 -10.84 4.43
N GLN A 172 6.93 -11.43 4.58
CA GLN A 172 8.03 -11.31 3.63
C GLN A 172 7.61 -11.77 2.24
N ARG A 173 6.97 -12.93 2.15
CA ARG A 173 6.44 -13.47 0.89
C ARG A 173 5.41 -12.54 0.23
N LEU A 174 4.52 -11.92 1.00
CA LEU A 174 3.57 -10.92 0.49
C LEU A 174 4.29 -9.68 -0.03
N HIS A 175 5.30 -9.20 0.72
CA HIS A 175 6.12 -8.07 0.35
C HIS A 175 6.88 -8.31 -0.97
N ASP A 176 7.53 -9.47 -1.11
CA ASP A 176 8.29 -9.84 -2.30
C ASP A 176 7.38 -9.92 -3.53
N LYS A 177 6.21 -10.55 -3.40
CA LYS A 177 5.21 -10.58 -4.48
C LYS A 177 4.70 -9.18 -4.84
N CYS A 178 4.51 -8.31 -3.85
CA CYS A 178 4.13 -6.91 -4.08
C CYS A 178 5.21 -6.16 -4.88
N LEU A 179 6.47 -6.23 -4.45
CA LEU A 179 7.60 -5.59 -5.13
C LEU A 179 7.80 -6.14 -6.55
N GLN A 180 7.80 -7.46 -6.71
CA GLN A 180 7.92 -8.10 -8.02
C GLN A 180 6.79 -7.67 -8.97
N THR A 181 5.55 -7.64 -8.47
CA THR A 181 4.39 -7.21 -9.27
C THR A 181 4.48 -5.74 -9.65
N ALA A 182 4.92 -4.85 -8.75
CA ALA A 182 5.12 -3.43 -9.06
C ALA A 182 6.10 -3.24 -10.22
N LYS A 183 7.27 -3.90 -10.17
CA LYS A 183 8.30 -3.83 -11.22
C LYS A 183 7.76 -4.30 -12.58
N LEU A 184 7.03 -5.43 -12.58
CA LEU A 184 6.38 -5.96 -13.79
C LEU A 184 5.32 -5.00 -14.34
N LEU A 185 4.51 -4.40 -13.48
CA LEU A 185 3.47 -3.46 -13.90
C LEU A 185 4.04 -2.19 -14.51
N ILE A 186 5.12 -1.66 -13.95
CA ILE A 186 5.88 -0.53 -14.51
C ILE A 186 6.42 -0.91 -15.90
N GLU A 187 7.06 -2.07 -16.04
CA GLU A 187 7.61 -2.55 -17.31
C GLU A 187 6.53 -2.78 -18.38
N TRP A 188 5.42 -3.43 -18.02
CA TRP A 188 4.38 -3.83 -18.97
C TRP A 188 3.55 -2.67 -19.49
N TYR A 189 3.40 -1.61 -18.71
CA TYR A 189 2.51 -0.51 -19.04
C TYR A 189 3.23 0.82 -19.30
N ASP A 190 4.45 1.03 -18.80
CA ASP A 190 5.18 2.32 -18.89
C ASP A 190 4.26 3.51 -18.54
N PRO A 191 3.74 3.56 -17.30
CA PRO A 191 2.80 4.61 -16.89
C PRO A 191 3.52 5.96 -16.76
N GLY A 192 2.81 7.05 -17.09
CA GLY A 192 3.27 8.41 -16.79
C GLY A 192 3.17 8.72 -15.29
N ILE A 193 2.18 8.12 -14.59
CA ILE A 193 2.05 8.18 -13.13
C ILE A 193 1.84 6.77 -12.60
N PHE A 194 2.68 6.33 -11.66
CA PHE A 194 2.48 5.07 -10.93
C PHE A 194 2.30 5.37 -9.44
N ALA A 195 1.19 4.93 -8.86
CA ALA A 195 0.89 5.10 -7.44
C ALA A 195 0.65 3.74 -6.78
N MET A 196 1.41 3.45 -5.72
CA MET A 196 1.32 2.19 -5.01
C MET A 196 1.46 2.32 -3.50
N THR A 197 1.11 1.25 -2.77
CA THR A 197 1.38 1.15 -1.33
C THR A 197 1.93 -0.21 -0.92
N PHE A 198 2.94 -0.21 -0.04
CA PHE A 198 3.38 -1.38 0.70
C PHE A 198 2.65 -1.49 2.03
N GLN A 199 2.15 -2.68 2.35
CA GLN A 199 1.44 -2.97 3.61
C GLN A 199 2.29 -3.80 4.59
N GLY A 200 3.37 -4.43 4.15
CA GLY A 200 4.12 -5.38 4.99
C GLY A 200 4.60 -4.80 6.33
N LEU A 201 4.98 -3.51 6.34
CA LEU A 201 5.39 -2.83 7.57
C LEU A 201 4.25 -2.72 8.59
N ASP A 202 3.04 -2.39 8.14
CA ASP A 202 1.85 -2.30 8.98
C ASP A 202 1.56 -3.65 9.67
N LEU A 203 1.59 -4.73 8.88
CA LEU A 203 1.36 -6.10 9.37
C LEU A 203 2.37 -6.49 10.46
N VAL A 204 3.66 -6.20 10.24
CA VAL A 204 4.71 -6.48 11.23
C VAL A 204 4.55 -5.62 12.48
N GLN A 205 4.21 -4.34 12.32
CA GLN A 205 4.02 -3.46 13.46
C GLN A 205 2.81 -3.86 14.29
N HIS A 206 1.73 -4.37 13.70
CA HIS A 206 0.56 -4.84 14.45
C HIS A 206 0.89 -5.93 15.45
N ASP A 207 1.73 -6.89 15.06
CA ASP A 207 1.95 -8.12 15.81
C ASP A 207 3.31 -8.20 16.52
N LEU A 208 4.28 -7.35 16.18
CA LEU A 208 5.64 -7.39 16.76
C LEU A 208 6.10 -6.10 17.45
N TRP A 209 5.29 -5.04 17.47
CA TRP A 209 5.68 -3.76 18.10
C TRP A 209 6.11 -3.92 19.57
N GLN A 210 5.42 -4.76 20.33
CA GLN A 210 5.70 -5.00 21.75
C GLN A 210 7.12 -5.54 22.01
N TYR A 211 7.78 -6.10 21.01
CA TYR A 211 9.14 -6.63 21.15
C TYR A 211 10.21 -5.54 21.10
N MET A 212 9.91 -4.36 20.56
CA MET A 212 10.89 -3.26 20.44
C MET A 212 11.43 -2.79 21.80
N ASP A 213 10.64 -2.93 22.87
CA ASP A 213 11.02 -2.56 24.24
C ASP A 213 11.59 -3.75 25.04
N ARG A 214 11.85 -4.89 24.38
CA ARG A 214 12.36 -6.14 24.99
C ARG A 214 13.70 -6.53 24.37
N PRO A 215 14.83 -5.97 24.84
CA PRO A 215 16.14 -6.21 24.24
C PRO A 215 16.61 -7.67 24.33
N ASP A 216 16.03 -8.45 25.23
CA ASP A 216 16.23 -9.90 25.40
C ASP A 216 15.46 -10.75 24.39
N SER A 217 14.46 -10.17 23.70
CA SER A 217 13.69 -10.88 22.67
C SER A 217 14.50 -11.05 21.38
N PRO A 218 14.43 -12.23 20.73
CA PRO A 218 14.98 -12.41 19.38
C PRO A 218 14.33 -11.48 18.34
N TYR A 219 13.13 -10.96 18.61
CA TYR A 219 12.38 -10.07 17.73
C TYR A 219 12.56 -8.57 18.05
N SER A 220 13.48 -8.23 18.97
CA SER A 220 13.74 -6.85 19.39
C SER A 220 14.08 -5.89 18.23
N ASN A 221 14.66 -6.43 17.15
CA ASN A 221 15.01 -5.68 15.96
C ASN A 221 14.02 -5.84 14.80
N ALA A 222 12.96 -6.64 14.94
CA ALA A 222 12.07 -7.01 13.83
C ALA A 222 11.53 -5.79 13.08
N LEU A 223 11.06 -4.77 13.81
CA LEU A 223 10.58 -3.53 13.18
C LEU A 223 11.71 -2.83 12.42
N ARG A 224 12.88 -2.62 13.04
CA ARG A 224 14.02 -1.97 12.38
C ARG A 224 14.40 -2.68 11.08
N ASP A 225 14.49 -3.99 11.13
CA ASP A 225 14.91 -4.81 10.00
C ASP A 225 13.85 -4.76 8.88
N TRP A 226 12.57 -4.62 9.22
CA TRP A 226 11.49 -4.34 8.26
C TRP A 226 11.53 -2.94 7.65
N TYR A 227 11.91 -1.90 8.41
CA TYR A 227 12.16 -0.58 7.80
C TYR A 227 13.30 -0.64 6.77
N ILE A 228 14.37 -1.40 7.06
CA ILE A 228 15.48 -1.63 6.11
C ILE A 228 14.99 -2.39 4.88
N ASN A 229 14.15 -3.41 5.07
CA ASN A 229 13.56 -4.18 3.98
C ASN A 229 12.74 -3.28 3.02
N ILE A 230 11.87 -2.43 3.59
CA ILE A 230 11.10 -1.44 2.80
C ILE A 230 12.02 -0.43 2.10
N ASP A 231 13.08 0.04 2.77
CA ASP A 231 14.06 0.97 2.16
C ASP A 231 14.71 0.36 0.91
N ASN A 232 15.10 -0.91 0.98
CA ASN A 232 15.65 -1.64 -0.17
C ASN A 232 14.63 -1.73 -1.32
N ALA A 233 13.38 -2.08 -1.02
CA ALA A 233 12.31 -2.14 -2.02
C ALA A 233 12.05 -0.77 -2.69
N VAL A 234 12.09 0.32 -1.91
CA VAL A 234 12.02 1.69 -2.43
C VAL A 234 13.22 1.97 -3.35
N GLY A 235 14.43 1.53 -2.98
CA GLY A 235 15.62 1.63 -3.82
C GLY A 235 15.47 0.93 -5.16
N GLU A 236 14.94 -0.29 -5.17
CA GLU A 236 14.72 -1.07 -6.39
C GLU A 236 13.74 -0.40 -7.37
N LEU A 237 12.67 0.21 -6.85
CA LEU A 237 11.65 0.88 -7.68
C LEU A 237 12.14 2.21 -8.28
N ARG A 238 13.23 2.79 -7.77
CA ARG A 238 13.83 4.02 -8.32
C ARG A 238 14.69 3.77 -9.56
N VAL A 239 15.25 2.56 -9.67
CA VAL A 239 16.21 2.19 -10.71
C VAL A 239 15.52 1.53 -11.90
N SER A 240 14.30 1.03 -11.70
CA SER A 240 13.42 0.50 -12.75
C SER A 240 12.87 1.59 -13.65
#